data_AF-A0A101S4G0-F1
#
_entry.id   AF-A0A101S4G0-F1
#
_cell.length_a   1.000
_cell.length_b   1.000
_cell.length_c   1.000
_cell.angle_alpha   90.00
_cell.angle_beta   90.00
_cell.angle_gamma   90.00
#
_symmetry.space_group_name_H-M   'P 1'
#
loop_
_entity.id
_entity.type
_entity.pdbx_description
1 polymer ?
#
loop_
_entity_poly.entity_id
_entity_poly.type
_entity_poly.pdbx_seq_one_letter_code
_entity_poly.pdbx_strand_id
1 'polypeptide(L)'
;MSASVSVPRVGVWLIGARGSVATTVAAGGAALTAGLHPSTGLVTETLPFTDSGGHDTVDSPLPRRAEVQAVGGVLPHDLTTAVNAELAVVEREIRPGGRREPKTGLVDAGRSGEQR
;
A
#
# COMPACT_ATOMS: atom_id res chain seq x y z
N MET A 1 -36.28 15.85 19.51
CA MET A 1 -34.98 16.25 18.92
C MET A 1 -34.14 14.98 18.81
N SER A 2 -33.87 14.51 17.59
CA SER A 2 -32.98 13.36 17.38
C SER A 2 -31.55 13.89 17.33
N ALA A 3 -30.68 13.40 18.22
CA ALA A 3 -29.26 13.75 18.18
C ALA A 3 -28.62 12.99 17.01
N SER A 4 -27.92 13.69 16.11
CA SER A 4 -27.09 13.04 15.11
C SER A 4 -25.90 12.38 15.79
N VAL A 5 -25.73 11.07 15.66
CA VAL A 5 -24.50 10.39 16.05
C VAL A 5 -23.44 10.77 15.01
N SER A 6 -22.42 11.54 15.39
CA SER A 6 -21.29 11.77 14.50
C SER A 6 -20.48 10.49 14.42
N VAL A 7 -20.36 9.92 13.22
CA VAL A 7 -19.46 8.79 13.00
C VAL A 7 -18.02 9.30 13.18
N PRO A 8 -17.21 8.70 14.07
CA PRO A 8 -15.82 9.09 14.23
C PRO A 8 -15.06 8.94 12.90
N ARG A 9 -14.24 9.94 12.54
CA ARG A 9 -13.29 9.79 11.45
C ARG A 9 -12.18 8.83 11.86
N VAL A 10 -11.92 7.83 11.04
CA VAL A 10 -10.87 6.83 11.27
C VAL A 10 -9.85 6.95 10.16
N GLY A 11 -8.59 7.17 10.51
CA GLY A 11 -7.46 7.08 9.60
C GLY A 11 -6.67 5.78 9.83
N VAL A 12 -6.03 5.26 8.79
CA VAL A 12 -5.13 4.10 8.88
C VAL A 12 -3.69 4.49 8.53
N TRP A 13 -2.74 4.01 9.34
CA TRP A 13 -1.31 4.23 9.11
C TRP A 13 -0.58 2.90 9.02
N LEU A 14 -0.04 2.56 7.85
CA LEU A 14 0.56 1.26 7.57
C LEU A 14 2.09 1.33 7.55
N ILE A 15 2.75 0.44 8.28
CA ILE A 15 4.20 0.23 8.15
C ILE A 15 4.41 -0.84 7.07
N GLY A 16 5.15 -0.49 6.02
CA GLY A 16 5.15 -1.24 4.75
C GLY A 16 4.02 -0.79 3.82
N ALA A 17 3.81 0.52 3.70
CA ALA A 17 2.71 1.16 2.97
C ALA A 17 2.65 0.83 1.46
N ARG A 18 3.77 0.42 0.86
CA ARG A 18 3.91 -0.02 -0.55
C ARG A 18 3.99 -1.55 -0.66
N GLY A 19 3.77 -2.27 0.45
CA GLY A 19 3.60 -3.71 0.47
C GLY A 19 2.34 -4.16 -0.25
N SER A 20 2.27 -5.45 -0.60
CA SER A 20 1.12 -6.04 -1.31
C SER A 20 -0.19 -5.80 -0.55
N VAL A 21 -0.24 -6.18 0.73
CA VAL A 21 -1.43 -6.00 1.58
C VAL A 21 -1.84 -4.53 1.68
N ALA A 22 -0.89 -3.64 1.96
CA ALA A 22 -1.17 -2.21 2.10
C ALA A 22 -1.72 -1.60 0.79
N THR A 23 -1.14 -1.99 -0.34
CA THR A 23 -1.60 -1.56 -1.66
C THR A 23 -3.03 -2.06 -1.94
N THR A 24 -3.34 -3.30 -1.56
CA THR A 24 -4.68 -3.86 -1.69
C THR A 24 -5.68 -3.18 -0.76
N VAL A 25 -5.28 -2.85 0.47
CA VAL A 25 -6.10 -2.08 1.42
C VAL A 25 -6.42 -0.69 0.87
N ALA A 26 -5.43 0.02 0.31
CA ALA A 26 -5.64 1.35 -0.26
C ALA A 26 -6.57 1.29 -1.50
N ALA A 27 -6.32 0.36 -2.42
CA ALA A 27 -7.14 0.20 -3.62
C ALA A 27 -8.57 -0.25 -3.29
N GLY A 28 -8.72 -1.23 -2.39
CA GLY A 28 -10.03 -1.70 -1.92
C GLY A 28 -10.79 -0.64 -1.14
N GLY A 29 -10.12 0.11 -0.26
CA GLY A 29 -10.73 1.23 0.48
C GLY A 29 -11.25 2.32 -0.46
N ALA A 30 -10.49 2.68 -1.49
CA ALA A 30 -10.92 3.60 -2.53
C ALA A 30 -12.11 3.04 -3.32
N ALA A 31 -12.07 1.77 -3.71
CA ALA A 31 -13.16 1.10 -4.43
C ALA A 31 -14.47 1.11 -3.63
N LEU A 32 -14.39 0.79 -2.34
CA LEU A 32 -15.55 0.78 -1.44
C LEU A 32 -16.11 2.19 -1.24
N THR A 33 -15.23 3.18 -1.04
CA THR A 33 -15.64 4.58 -0.88
C THR A 33 -16.31 5.12 -2.14
N ALA A 34 -15.84 4.71 -3.32
CA ALA A 34 -16.43 5.07 -4.61
C ALA A 34 -17.64 4.20 -5.01
N GLY A 35 -18.00 3.19 -4.22
CA GLY A 35 -19.10 2.27 -4.52
C GLY A 35 -18.86 1.36 -5.72
N LEU A 36 -17.60 1.14 -6.11
CA LEU A 36 -17.22 0.31 -7.27
C LEU A 36 -17.32 -1.19 -7.00
N HIS A 37 -17.17 -1.60 -5.73
CA HIS A 37 -17.26 -2.99 -5.30
C HIS A 37 -18.06 -3.11 -3.98
N PRO A 38 -18.73 -4.26 -3.75
CA PRO A 38 -19.35 -4.55 -2.46
C PRO A 38 -18.29 -4.86 -1.39
N SER A 39 -18.67 -4.78 -0.12
CA SER A 39 -17.86 -5.12 1.07
C SER A 39 -17.62 -6.62 1.28
N THR A 40 -17.78 -7.44 0.23
CA THR A 40 -17.62 -8.90 0.31
C THR A 40 -16.25 -9.26 0.89
N GLY A 41 -16.25 -10.07 1.95
CA GLY A 41 -15.03 -10.49 2.66
C GLY A 41 -14.64 -9.61 3.85
N LEU A 42 -15.29 -8.46 4.06
CA LEU A 42 -15.12 -7.66 5.28
C LEU A 42 -16.00 -8.19 6.41
N VAL A 43 -15.41 -8.93 7.34
CA VAL A 43 -16.13 -9.56 8.47
C VAL A 43 -16.89 -8.54 9.33
N THR A 44 -16.35 -7.33 9.48
CA THR A 44 -16.93 -6.28 10.32
C THR A 44 -17.90 -5.36 9.58
N GLU A 45 -17.96 -5.42 8.25
CA GLU A 45 -18.69 -4.49 7.37
C GLU A 45 -18.59 -3.01 7.80
N THR A 46 -17.44 -2.64 8.35
CA THR A 46 -17.22 -1.29 8.88
C THR A 46 -17.14 -0.28 7.73
N LEU A 47 -17.58 0.95 8.01
CA LEU A 47 -17.40 2.07 7.09
C LEU A 47 -15.91 2.20 6.70
N PRO A 48 -15.60 2.53 5.42
CA PRO A 48 -14.23 2.77 5.00
C PRO A 48 -13.55 3.86 5.86
N PHE A 49 -12.25 3.71 6.08
CA PHE A 49 -11.45 4.75 6.72
C PHE A 49 -11.41 6.02 5.85
N THR A 50 -11.39 7.19 6.50
CA THR A 50 -11.46 8.49 5.83
C THR A 50 -10.11 8.97 5.31
N ASP A 51 -9.02 8.46 5.88
CA ASP A 51 -7.66 8.85 5.54
C ASP A 51 -6.74 7.62 5.59
N SER A 52 -5.72 7.58 4.74
CA SER A 52 -4.71 6.53 4.78
C SER A 52 -3.32 7.05 4.41
N GLY A 53 -2.31 6.48 5.04
CA GLY A 53 -0.90 6.81 4.83
C GLY A 53 0.02 5.75 5.43
N GLY A 54 1.30 6.05 5.57
CA GLY A 54 2.20 5.08 6.18
C GLY A 54 3.69 5.38 6.06
N HIS A 55 4.50 4.38 6.37
CA HIS A 55 5.94 4.39 6.12
C HIS A 55 6.34 3.24 5.19
N ASP A 56 7.31 3.49 4.31
CA ASP A 56 7.93 2.42 3.53
C ASP A 56 9.40 2.70 3.22
N THR A 57 10.18 1.63 3.05
CA THR A 57 11.61 1.66 2.69
C THR A 57 11.85 1.44 1.19
N VAL A 58 10.82 1.04 0.43
CA VAL A 58 10.90 0.94 -1.03
C VAL A 58 10.42 2.22 -1.70
N ASP A 59 11.06 2.57 -2.81
CA ASP A 59 10.79 3.81 -3.55
C ASP A 59 9.80 3.63 -4.71
N SER A 60 9.34 2.40 -4.97
CA SER A 60 8.36 2.16 -6.04
C SER A 60 7.01 2.77 -5.66
N PRO A 61 6.48 3.76 -6.41
CA PRO A 61 5.24 4.45 -6.04
C PRO A 61 4.04 3.51 -5.91
N LEU A 62 3.12 3.82 -5.02
CA LEU A 62 1.93 3.01 -4.71
C LEU A 62 1.07 2.70 -5.96
N PRO A 63 0.79 3.63 -6.90
CA PRO A 63 0.05 3.28 -8.12
C PRO A 63 0.75 2.18 -8.95
N ARG A 64 2.08 2.25 -9.05
CA ARG A 64 2.88 1.21 -9.72
C ARG A 64 2.81 -0.13 -9.01
N ARG A 65 2.76 -0.12 -7.66
CA ARG A 65 2.56 -1.34 -6.88
C ARG A 65 1.20 -1.97 -7.20
N ALA A 66 0.15 -1.16 -7.34
CA ALA A 66 -1.18 -1.63 -7.70
C ALA A 66 -1.21 -2.26 -9.11
N GLU A 67 -0.56 -1.64 -10.10
CA GLU A 67 -0.40 -2.21 -11.45
C GLU A 67 0.28 -3.59 -11.41
N VAL A 68 1.39 -3.71 -10.67
CA VAL A 68 2.09 -5.01 -10.49
C VAL A 68 1.18 -6.06 -9.85
N GLN A 69 0.35 -5.65 -8.89
CA GLN A 69 -0.64 -6.55 -8.27
C GLN A 69 -1.75 -6.97 -9.24
N ALA A 70 -2.18 -6.09 -10.14
CA ALA A 70 -3.14 -6.45 -11.17
C ALA A 70 -2.57 -7.47 -12.17
N VAL A 71 -1.32 -7.26 -12.62
CA VAL A 71 -0.60 -8.26 -13.44
C VAL A 71 -0.48 -9.60 -12.71
N GLY A 72 -0.28 -9.57 -11.39
CA GLY A 72 -0.22 -10.76 -10.53
C GLY A 72 -1.59 -11.38 -10.18
N GLY A 73 -2.70 -10.81 -10.66
CA GLY A 73 -4.06 -11.31 -10.40
C GLY A 73 -4.62 -11.02 -9.01
N VAL A 74 -3.98 -10.14 -8.22
CA VAL A 74 -4.45 -9.76 -6.88
C VAL A 74 -5.53 -8.68 -6.95
N LEU A 75 -5.40 -7.73 -7.87
CA LEU A 75 -6.38 -6.67 -8.11
C LEU A 75 -7.02 -6.83 -9.50
N PRO A 76 -8.30 -6.50 -9.66
CA PRO A 76 -8.89 -6.34 -10.99
C PRO A 76 -8.13 -5.29 -11.82
N HIS A 77 -7.93 -5.55 -13.11
CA HIS A 77 -7.16 -4.66 -13.98
C HIS A 77 -7.79 -3.27 -14.12
N ASP A 78 -9.11 -3.23 -14.33
CA ASP A 78 -9.90 -2.02 -14.44
C ASP A 78 -9.89 -1.19 -13.15
N LEU A 79 -9.88 -1.86 -11.99
CA LEU A 79 -9.84 -1.20 -10.69
C LEU A 79 -8.61 -0.29 -10.55
N THR A 80 -7.43 -0.74 -10.95
CA THR A 80 -6.19 0.05 -10.80
C THR A 80 -6.24 1.39 -11.54
N THR A 81 -6.92 1.44 -12.68
CA THR A 81 -7.14 2.67 -13.43
C THR A 81 -8.21 3.53 -12.76
N ALA A 82 -9.29 2.90 -12.30
CA ALA A 82 -10.42 3.59 -11.67
C ALA A 82 -10.04 4.32 -10.38
N VAL A 83 -9.12 3.78 -9.57
CA VAL A 83 -8.71 4.36 -8.27
C VAL A 83 -7.32 5.02 -8.28
N ASN A 84 -6.76 5.29 -9.47
CA ASN A 84 -5.39 5.79 -9.60
C ASN A 84 -5.17 7.12 -8.87
N ALA A 85 -6.16 8.02 -8.96
CA ALA A 85 -6.10 9.34 -8.32
C ALA A 85 -6.07 9.22 -6.79
N GLU A 86 -6.89 8.34 -6.22
CA GLU A 86 -6.95 8.07 -4.79
C GLU A 86 -5.64 7.46 -4.31
N LEU A 87 -5.07 6.49 -5.04
CA LEU A 87 -3.75 5.92 -4.71
C LEU A 87 -2.64 6.99 -4.76
N ALA A 88 -2.72 7.96 -5.68
CA ALA A 88 -1.78 9.07 -5.74
C ALA A 88 -1.93 10.05 -4.56
N VAL A 89 -3.13 10.16 -3.96
CA VAL A 89 -3.33 10.91 -2.72
C VAL A 89 -2.68 10.16 -1.55
N VAL A 90 -2.92 8.85 -1.42
CA VAL A 90 -2.29 8.04 -0.35
C VAL A 90 -0.77 8.07 -0.45
N GLU A 91 -0.22 8.00 -1.67
CA GLU A 91 1.23 8.08 -1.91
C GLU A 91 1.88 9.34 -1.30
N ARG A 92 1.17 10.49 -1.30
CA ARG A 92 1.68 11.73 -0.72
C ARG A 92 1.76 11.67 0.81
N GLU A 93 0.96 10.81 1.43
CA GLU A 93 0.97 10.56 2.87
C GLU A 93 1.96 9.45 3.27
N ILE A 94 2.67 8.84 2.31
CA ILE A 94 3.72 7.84 2.60
C ILE A 94 5.05 8.53 2.91
N ARG A 95 5.58 8.24 4.09
CA ARG A 95 6.84 8.76 4.60
C ARG A 95 7.98 7.73 4.45
N PRO A 96 9.25 8.16 4.36
CA PRO A 96 10.39 7.24 4.36
C PRO A 96 10.44 6.39 5.63
N GLY A 97 10.61 5.08 5.48
CA GLY A 97 10.88 4.14 6.57
C GLY A 97 12.31 4.28 7.10
N GLY A 98 12.65 3.51 8.13
CA GLY A 98 13.93 3.62 8.87
C GLY A 98 15.18 3.68 7.98
N ARG A 99 16.25 4.26 8.53
CA ARG A 99 17.51 4.51 7.82
C ARG A 99 18.04 3.23 7.19
N ARG A 100 18.10 3.20 5.87
CA ARG A 100 18.76 2.12 5.13
C ARG A 100 20.26 2.40 5.17
N GLU A 101 21.00 1.70 6.02
CA GLU A 101 22.46 1.71 5.91
C GLU A 101 22.82 1.20 4.52
N PRO A 102 23.75 1.86 3.80
CA PRO A 102 24.24 1.34 2.53
C PRO A 102 24.74 -0.08 2.76
N LYS A 103 24.36 -1.03 1.90
CA LYS A 103 25.07 -2.31 1.85
C LYS A 103 26.50 -2.00 1.41
N THR A 104 27.40 -1.73 2.35
CA THR A 104 28.84 -1.74 2.09
C THR A 104 29.13 -3.10 1.51
N GLY A 105 29.60 -3.10 0.26
CA GLY A 105 29.89 -4.32 -0.47
C GLY A 105 30.78 -5.22 0.38
N LEU A 106 30.32 -6.45 0.60
CA LEU A 106 31.24 -7.53 0.85
C LEU A 106 32.09 -7.61 -0.41
N VAL A 107 33.26 -6.97 -0.37
CA VAL A 107 34.31 -7.18 -1.37
C VAL A 107 34.54 -8.69 -1.40
N ASP A 108 34.40 -9.26 -2.59
CA ASP A 108 34.73 -10.64 -2.88
C ASP A 108 36.23 -10.81 -2.58
N ALA A 109 36.54 -11.27 -1.36
CA ALA A 109 37.89 -11.61 -0.97
C ALA A 109 38.29 -12.80 -1.84
N GLY A 110 39.12 -12.50 -2.84
CA GLY A 110 39.44 -13.40 -3.93
C GLY A 110 39.72 -14.83 -3.48
N ARG A 111 39.13 -15.79 -4.20
CA ARG A 111 39.71 -17.12 -4.34
C ARG A 111 41.08 -16.97 -5.01
N SER A 112 42.11 -16.76 -4.20
CA SER A 112 43.47 -17.09 -4.61
C SER A 112 43.53 -18.60 -4.82
N GLY A 113 43.81 -18.99 -6.05
CA GLY A 113 44.02 -20.38 -6.40
C GLY A 113 45.21 -20.96 -5.65
N GLU A 114 45.08 -22.21 -5.24
CA GLU A 114 46.21 -23.06 -4.94
C GLU A 114 46.05 -24.34 -5.76
N GLN A 115 46.66 -24.34 -6.94
CA GLN A 115 47.12 -25.55 -7.60
C GLN A 115 48.46 -25.90 -6.98
N ARG A 116 48.52 -27.02 -6.25
CA ARG A 116 49.66 -27.94 -6.21
C ARG A 116 49.22 -29.32 -5.78
#